data_AF-A0A316HIK9-F1
#
_entry.id   AF-A0A316HIK9-F1
#
_cell.length_a   1.000
_cell.length_b   1.000
_cell.length_c   1.000
_cell.angle_alpha   90.00
_cell.angle_beta   90.00
_cell.angle_gamma   90.00
#
_symmetry.space_group_name_H-M   'P 1'
#
loop_
_entity.id
_entity.type
_entity.pdbx_description
1 polymer ?
#
loop_
_entity_poly.entity_id
_entity_poly.type
_entity_poly.pdbx_seq_one_letter_code
_entity_poly.pdbx_strand_id
1 'polypeptide(L)'
;MAPAVYRLIISLLFASLCGYNAFAQTLADPADSLKSQLDANTILASIFSGKSSKPANPSVPVQNRTFWSVLPSAAYNPSVGFAAGVISSGGKYFGDPATTTLSVINAGFYLSTGGLSTFEFKQNAFSAQNKWNLQGTVQIGKTVAMDNGLGTGKRSFGEGNFFMNNTHFENNPDAFPIRYVYIKANERIYRKLANSIYVGAGLSFNYYSHIDDDRKDIPISKTHNYRYSIRNGFPITSYQANGLLFNFQFNTRDQPNRAFRGIYADIVFRSNQTWLGSNRDAMQVKLEFRKYWSLSKTNPEHVFAIWHWSNYLISGALPYLELPGTGSDAYGRIGRAFIIGRFKGMSFVYNEAEYRFPLTANKLLSGVAFINAETANNQQRIKLFRHWEPGGGAGLRLLFNKYTRSNLCIDYGRGTYGSSGFFLGLNEVF
;
A
#
# COMPACT_ATOMS: atom_id res chain seq x y z
N MET A 1 33.97 -7.25 8.65
CA MET A 1 34.25 -7.44 7.21
C MET A 1 33.03 -7.89 6.37
N ALA A 2 31.88 -8.25 6.94
CA ALA A 2 30.66 -8.63 6.20
C ALA A 2 29.82 -7.54 5.47
N PRO A 3 29.92 -6.21 5.72
CA PRO A 3 28.98 -5.25 5.11
C PRO A 3 29.18 -5.00 3.62
N ALA A 4 30.42 -5.12 3.12
CA ALA A 4 30.75 -4.78 1.73
C ALA A 4 30.28 -5.84 0.74
N VAL A 5 30.37 -7.12 1.12
CA VAL A 5 29.93 -8.26 0.29
C VAL A 5 28.41 -8.25 0.12
N TYR A 6 27.65 -7.89 1.17
CA TYR A 6 26.19 -7.76 1.09
C TYR A 6 25.76 -6.63 0.14
N ARG A 7 26.46 -5.48 0.16
CA ARG A 7 26.20 -4.37 -0.75
C ARG A 7 26.48 -4.75 -2.20
N LEU A 8 27.58 -5.47 -2.45
CA LEU A 8 27.95 -5.94 -3.79
C LEU A 8 26.95 -6.96 -4.34
N ILE A 9 26.46 -7.89 -3.51
CA ILE A 9 25.46 -8.90 -3.91
C ILE A 9 24.11 -8.24 -4.23
N ILE A 10 23.67 -7.26 -3.43
CA ILE A 10 22.43 -6.52 -3.71
C ILE A 10 22.56 -5.72 -5.02
N SER A 11 23.70 -5.06 -5.25
CA SER A 11 23.98 -4.33 -6.50
C SER A 11 24.05 -5.25 -7.72
N LEU A 12 24.64 -6.44 -7.59
CA LEU A 12 24.72 -7.44 -8.66
C LEU A 12 23.35 -8.08 -8.96
N LEU A 13 22.51 -8.33 -7.95
CA LEU A 13 21.12 -8.77 -8.13
C LEU A 13 20.27 -7.69 -8.81
N PHE A 14 20.47 -6.42 -8.46
CA PHE A 14 19.78 -5.30 -9.12
C PHE A 14 20.21 -5.16 -10.59
N ALA A 15 21.50 -5.31 -10.89
CA ALA A 15 22.03 -5.26 -12.25
C ALA A 15 21.59 -6.48 -13.10
N SER A 16 21.55 -7.68 -12.53
CA SER A 16 21.14 -8.90 -13.26
C SER A 16 19.64 -8.94 -13.53
N LEU A 17 18.80 -8.31 -12.69
CA LEU A 17 17.35 -8.19 -12.91
C LEU A 17 16.99 -7.15 -14.00
N CYS A 18 17.91 -6.23 -14.31
CA CYS A 18 17.74 -5.20 -15.34
C CYS A 18 18.22 -5.63 -16.74
N GLY A 19 18.95 -6.75 -16.87
CA GLY A 19 19.61 -7.18 -18.11
C GLY A 19 18.72 -7.80 -19.20
N TYR A 20 17.39 -7.73 -19.10
CA TYR A 20 16.50 -8.24 -20.15
C TYR A 20 16.12 -7.11 -21.12
N ASN A 21 16.45 -7.32 -22.39
CA ASN A 21 16.09 -6.48 -23.54
C ASN A 21 14.67 -5.89 -23.39
N ALA A 22 14.60 -4.56 -23.30
CA ALA A 22 13.36 -3.80 -23.24
C ALA A 22 12.68 -3.78 -24.62
N PHE A 23 12.12 -4.91 -25.05
CA PHE A 23 11.22 -4.95 -26.20
C PHE A 23 9.94 -4.16 -25.89
N ALA A 24 9.38 -3.51 -26.92
CA ALA A 24 8.08 -2.85 -26.84
C ALA A 24 7.03 -3.83 -26.31
N GLN A 25 6.46 -3.53 -25.14
CA GLN A 25 5.47 -4.39 -24.49
C GLN A 25 4.06 -3.96 -24.91
N THR A 26 3.22 -4.93 -25.25
CA THR A 26 1.79 -4.70 -25.49
C THR A 26 1.13 -4.30 -24.17
N LEU A 27 0.60 -3.07 -24.10
CA LEU A 27 -0.06 -2.53 -22.91
C LEU A 27 -1.54 -2.92 -22.79
N ALA A 28 -2.14 -3.42 -23.87
CA ALA A 28 -3.54 -3.81 -23.92
C ALA A 28 -3.73 -5.34 -23.96
N ASP A 29 -4.78 -5.82 -23.30
CA ASP A 29 -5.22 -7.21 -23.43
C ASP A 29 -5.77 -7.49 -24.83
N PRO A 30 -5.49 -8.67 -25.42
CA PRO A 30 -6.15 -9.09 -26.64
C PRO A 30 -7.67 -9.15 -26.43
N ALA A 31 -8.45 -8.66 -27.40
CA ALA A 31 -9.91 -8.61 -27.30
C ALA A 31 -10.54 -9.99 -27.00
N ASP A 32 -9.93 -11.08 -27.49
CA ASP A 32 -10.44 -12.44 -27.27
C ASP A 32 -10.17 -12.97 -25.86
N SER A 33 -9.11 -12.50 -25.18
CA SER A 33 -8.89 -12.82 -23.76
C SER A 33 -10.04 -12.29 -22.91
N LEU A 34 -10.46 -11.05 -23.13
CA LEU A 34 -11.56 -10.42 -22.38
C LEU A 34 -12.94 -11.04 -22.68
N LYS A 35 -13.16 -11.63 -23.87
CA LYS A 35 -14.42 -12.33 -24.20
C LYS A 35 -14.59 -13.61 -23.38
N SER A 36 -13.49 -14.32 -23.12
CA SER A 36 -13.50 -15.57 -22.35
C SER A 36 -13.70 -15.37 -20.83
N GLN A 37 -13.53 -14.14 -20.35
CA GLN A 37 -13.62 -13.80 -18.93
C GLN A 37 -15.02 -13.39 -18.50
N LEU A 38 -15.46 -13.94 -17.36
CA LEU A 38 -16.66 -13.52 -16.62
C LEU A 38 -16.24 -12.64 -15.44
N ASP A 39 -16.97 -11.55 -15.20
CA ASP A 39 -16.74 -10.67 -14.06
C ASP A 39 -18.01 -10.45 -13.22
N ALA A 40 -17.84 -10.09 -11.94
CA ALA A 40 -18.94 -9.93 -11.01
C ALA A 40 -19.90 -8.79 -11.41
N ASN A 41 -19.41 -7.74 -12.09
CA ASN A 41 -20.27 -6.68 -12.61
C ASN A 41 -21.31 -7.21 -13.60
N THR A 42 -20.89 -8.07 -14.52
CA THR A 42 -21.78 -8.71 -15.51
C THR A 42 -22.86 -9.53 -14.79
N ILE A 43 -22.49 -10.26 -13.74
CA ILE A 43 -23.42 -11.06 -12.93
C ILE A 43 -24.41 -10.16 -12.19
N LEU A 44 -23.93 -9.14 -11.47
CA LEU A 44 -24.79 -8.24 -10.69
C LEU A 44 -25.74 -7.45 -11.58
N ALA A 45 -25.29 -6.96 -12.73
CA ALA A 45 -26.15 -6.30 -13.69
C ALA A 45 -27.29 -7.22 -14.17
N SER A 46 -27.00 -8.50 -14.40
CA SER A 46 -28.01 -9.48 -14.81
C SER A 46 -29.09 -9.72 -13.75
N ILE A 47 -28.72 -9.67 -12.46
CA ILE A 47 -29.62 -9.87 -11.32
C ILE A 47 -30.48 -8.63 -11.05
N PHE A 48 -29.87 -7.45 -11.01
CA PHE A 48 -30.54 -6.23 -10.54
C PHE A 48 -31.21 -5.40 -11.63
N SER A 49 -30.80 -5.52 -12.90
CA SER A 49 -31.37 -4.70 -13.98
C SER A 49 -32.32 -5.45 -14.92
N GLY A 50 -32.48 -6.78 -14.74
CA GLY A 50 -33.30 -7.64 -15.61
C GLY A 50 -32.85 -7.68 -17.08
N LYS A 51 -31.80 -6.93 -17.44
CA LYS A 51 -31.19 -6.87 -18.75
C LYS A 51 -29.76 -7.37 -18.60
N SER A 52 -29.43 -8.45 -19.30
CA SER A 52 -28.03 -8.85 -19.49
C SER A 52 -27.25 -7.62 -19.94
N SER A 53 -26.18 -7.25 -19.22
CA SER A 53 -25.33 -6.12 -19.58
C SER A 53 -24.88 -6.35 -21.02
N LYS A 54 -25.41 -5.56 -21.96
CA LYS A 54 -25.03 -5.69 -23.37
C LYS A 54 -23.50 -5.56 -23.42
N PRO A 55 -22.79 -6.51 -24.06
CA PRO A 55 -21.36 -6.35 -24.31
C PRO A 55 -21.13 -4.97 -24.92
N ALA A 56 -20.12 -4.25 -24.44
CA ALA A 56 -19.79 -2.93 -24.97
C ALA A 56 -19.73 -3.00 -26.50
N ASN A 57 -20.49 -2.13 -27.18
CA ASN A 57 -20.69 -2.19 -28.62
C ASN A 57 -19.31 -2.27 -29.33
N PRO A 58 -18.99 -3.37 -30.05
CA PRO A 58 -17.67 -3.56 -30.63
C PRO A 58 -17.24 -2.46 -31.60
N SER A 59 -18.20 -1.67 -32.11
CA SER A 59 -17.96 -0.51 -32.98
C SER A 59 -17.32 0.70 -32.30
N VAL A 60 -17.32 0.80 -30.97
CA VAL A 60 -16.66 1.92 -30.26
C VAL A 60 -15.19 1.57 -29.99
N PRO A 61 -14.21 2.34 -30.51
CA PRO A 61 -12.79 2.12 -30.21
C PRO A 61 -12.53 2.07 -28.71
N VAL A 62 -11.64 1.15 -28.26
CA VAL A 62 -11.33 0.96 -26.82
C VAL A 62 -10.89 2.26 -26.14
N GLN A 63 -10.21 3.15 -26.86
CA GLN A 63 -9.80 4.49 -26.39
C GLN A 63 -10.95 5.42 -26.01
N ASN A 64 -12.14 5.22 -26.60
CA ASN A 64 -13.33 6.04 -26.33
C ASN A 64 -14.21 5.46 -25.22
N ARG A 65 -13.81 4.33 -24.62
CA ARG A 65 -14.58 3.66 -23.57
C ARG A 65 -14.14 4.13 -22.18
N THR A 66 -15.12 4.27 -21.30
CA THR A 66 -14.91 4.44 -19.86
C THR A 66 -15.40 3.18 -19.16
N PHE A 67 -14.54 2.56 -18.36
CA PHE A 67 -14.87 1.36 -17.59
C PHE A 67 -15.16 1.79 -16.16
N TRP A 68 -16.44 1.86 -15.78
CA TRP A 68 -16.83 2.30 -14.44
C TRP A 68 -17.61 1.22 -13.71
N SER A 69 -17.43 1.12 -12.39
CA SER A 69 -18.16 0.17 -11.56
C SER A 69 -18.27 0.67 -10.12
N VAL A 70 -19.42 0.43 -9.49
CA VAL A 70 -19.70 0.78 -8.09
C VAL A 70 -20.24 -0.46 -7.37
N LEU A 71 -19.80 -0.70 -6.15
CA LEU A 71 -20.22 -1.86 -5.36
C LEU A 71 -20.34 -1.58 -3.87
N PRO A 72 -21.22 -2.32 -3.17
CA PRO A 72 -21.05 -2.53 -1.74
C PRO A 72 -19.76 -3.33 -1.46
N SER A 73 -19.10 -3.01 -0.36
CA SER A 73 -17.94 -3.71 0.15
C SER A 73 -18.18 -4.11 1.60
N ALA A 74 -17.70 -5.29 1.97
CA ALA A 74 -17.62 -5.73 3.35
C ALA A 74 -16.20 -6.19 3.66
N ALA A 75 -15.69 -5.83 4.82
CA ALA A 75 -14.39 -6.21 5.31
C ALA A 75 -14.48 -6.62 6.78
N TYR A 76 -13.54 -7.43 7.23
CA TYR A 76 -13.28 -7.65 8.65
C TYR A 76 -11.80 -7.43 8.88
N ASN A 77 -11.47 -6.74 9.95
CA ASN A 77 -10.10 -6.53 10.39
C ASN A 77 -10.07 -6.60 11.92
N PRO A 78 -9.16 -7.37 12.54
CA PRO A 78 -9.09 -7.48 14.00
C PRO A 78 -8.99 -6.15 14.76
N SER A 79 -8.42 -5.09 14.17
CA SER A 79 -8.29 -3.77 14.81
C SER A 79 -9.58 -2.96 14.81
N VAL A 80 -10.38 -3.05 13.74
CA VAL A 80 -11.54 -2.18 13.53
C VAL A 80 -12.86 -2.94 13.43
N GLY A 81 -12.86 -4.26 13.57
CA GLY A 81 -14.04 -5.11 13.52
C GLY A 81 -14.59 -5.31 12.10
N PHE A 82 -15.91 -5.54 12.02
CA PHE A 82 -16.62 -5.65 10.76
C PHE A 82 -16.78 -4.25 10.16
N ALA A 83 -16.44 -4.11 8.89
CA ALA A 83 -16.58 -2.88 8.12
C ALA A 83 -17.48 -3.11 6.91
N ALA A 84 -18.35 -2.14 6.63
CA ALA A 84 -19.16 -2.06 5.45
C ALA A 84 -18.86 -0.74 4.72
N GLY A 85 -19.00 -0.75 3.41
CA GLY A 85 -18.62 0.41 2.61
C GLY A 85 -19.16 0.35 1.20
N VAL A 86 -18.81 1.37 0.43
CA VAL A 86 -19.04 1.44 -1.01
C VAL A 86 -17.73 1.74 -1.68
N ILE A 87 -17.45 1.02 -2.76
CA ILE A 87 -16.24 1.17 -3.56
C ILE A 87 -16.65 1.53 -4.98
N SER A 88 -15.96 2.49 -5.56
CA SER A 88 -16.05 2.86 -6.96
C SER A 88 -14.70 2.67 -7.64
N SER A 89 -14.68 2.07 -8.82
CA SER A 89 -13.47 1.88 -9.63
C SER A 89 -13.73 2.29 -11.07
N GLY A 90 -12.78 3.02 -11.65
CA GLY A 90 -12.87 3.59 -12.98
C GLY A 90 -11.59 3.36 -13.77
N GLY A 91 -11.71 3.19 -15.08
CA GLY A 91 -10.57 3.13 -16.00
C GLY A 91 -10.84 3.78 -17.35
N LYS A 92 -9.83 4.46 -17.89
CA LYS A 92 -9.87 5.09 -19.22
C LYS A 92 -8.47 5.20 -19.84
N TYR A 93 -8.37 5.04 -21.15
CA TYR A 93 -7.18 5.41 -21.91
C TYR A 93 -7.29 6.87 -22.37
N PHE A 94 -6.29 7.70 -22.10
CA PHE A 94 -6.21 9.09 -22.62
C PHE A 94 -5.33 9.21 -23.87
N GLY A 95 -5.18 8.11 -24.60
CA GLY A 95 -4.41 7.99 -25.83
C GLY A 95 -4.58 6.61 -26.45
N ASP A 96 -3.77 6.28 -27.46
CA ASP A 96 -3.80 4.97 -28.10
C ASP A 96 -3.42 3.87 -27.07
N PRO A 97 -4.29 2.86 -26.81
CA PRO A 97 -4.01 1.74 -25.91
C PRO A 97 -2.78 0.92 -26.26
N ALA A 98 -2.28 0.98 -27.51
CA ALA A 98 -1.04 0.32 -27.90
C ALA A 98 0.20 0.97 -27.28
N THR A 99 0.12 2.26 -26.93
CA THR A 99 1.27 3.06 -26.44
C THR A 99 0.99 3.79 -25.12
N THR A 100 -0.24 3.75 -24.63
CA THR A 100 -0.71 4.48 -23.45
C THR A 100 -1.23 3.51 -22.42
N THR A 101 -0.74 3.62 -21.19
CA THR A 101 -1.17 2.81 -20.05
C THR A 101 -2.57 3.22 -19.61
N LEU A 102 -3.38 2.25 -19.17
CA LEU A 102 -4.71 2.51 -18.63
C LEU A 102 -4.60 3.45 -17.43
N SER A 103 -5.35 4.55 -17.47
CA SER A 103 -5.53 5.40 -16.28
C SER A 103 -6.60 4.80 -15.40
N VAL A 104 -6.36 4.78 -14.10
CA VAL A 104 -7.26 4.17 -13.12
C VAL A 104 -7.58 5.15 -12.00
N ILE A 105 -8.83 5.10 -11.54
CA ILE A 105 -9.27 5.79 -10.33
C ILE A 105 -10.03 4.83 -9.44
N ASN A 106 -9.88 4.98 -8.13
CA ASN A 106 -10.59 4.20 -7.14
C ASN A 106 -11.03 5.13 -6.01
N ALA A 107 -12.28 5.04 -5.60
CA ALA A 107 -12.81 5.72 -4.43
C ALA A 107 -13.47 4.70 -3.50
N GLY A 108 -13.38 4.91 -2.20
CA GLY A 108 -13.97 4.02 -1.20
C GLY A 108 -14.44 4.81 0.00
N PHE A 109 -15.61 4.47 0.51
CA PHE A 109 -16.07 4.92 1.82
C PHE A 109 -16.35 3.71 2.69
N TYR A 110 -15.85 3.71 3.93
CA TYR A 110 -15.95 2.59 4.85
C TYR A 110 -16.37 3.05 6.25
N LEU A 111 -17.26 2.29 6.87
CA LEU A 111 -17.66 2.38 8.26
C LEU A 111 -17.41 1.05 8.95
N SER A 112 -17.01 1.03 10.22
CA SER A 112 -16.82 -0.22 10.96
C SER A 112 -17.39 -0.23 12.37
N THR A 113 -17.62 -1.43 12.92
CA THR A 113 -18.10 -1.64 14.29
C THR A 113 -17.09 -1.19 15.35
N GLY A 114 -15.80 -1.16 15.02
CA GLY A 114 -14.72 -0.62 15.88
C GLY A 114 -14.56 0.91 15.83
N GLY A 115 -15.36 1.61 15.03
CA GLY A 115 -15.37 3.07 14.93
C GLY A 115 -14.50 3.65 13.80
N LEU A 116 -14.05 2.84 12.84
CA LEU A 116 -13.48 3.37 11.60
C LEU A 116 -14.57 4.09 10.82
N SER A 117 -14.27 5.28 10.34
CA SER A 117 -15.01 5.96 9.29
C SER A 117 -14.01 6.65 8.39
N THR A 118 -13.91 6.21 7.13
CA THR A 118 -12.89 6.74 6.22
C THR A 118 -13.40 6.82 4.80
N PHE A 119 -13.01 7.92 4.15
CA PHE A 119 -13.08 8.09 2.72
C PHE A 119 -11.67 8.02 2.14
N GLU A 120 -11.51 7.23 1.08
CA GLU A 120 -10.28 7.08 0.34
C GLU A 120 -10.54 7.39 -1.14
N PHE A 121 -9.67 8.19 -1.74
CA PHE A 121 -9.64 8.46 -3.16
C PHE A 121 -8.22 8.23 -3.68
N LYS A 122 -8.08 7.51 -4.78
CA LYS A 122 -6.80 7.09 -5.36
C LYS A 122 -6.86 7.23 -6.88
N GLN A 123 -5.82 7.77 -7.48
CA GLN A 123 -5.73 7.98 -8.93
C GLN A 123 -4.32 7.70 -9.46
N ASN A 124 -4.27 7.17 -10.68
CA ASN A 124 -3.04 6.98 -11.45
C ASN A 124 -3.39 7.22 -12.93
N ALA A 125 -3.12 8.42 -13.41
CA ALA A 125 -3.56 8.90 -14.71
C ALA A 125 -2.37 9.14 -15.65
N PHE A 126 -2.44 8.55 -16.84
CA PHE A 126 -1.44 8.65 -17.89
C PHE A 126 -1.99 9.45 -19.06
N SER A 127 -1.25 10.47 -19.49
CA SER A 127 -1.51 11.14 -20.77
C SER A 127 -1.06 10.29 -21.95
N ALA A 128 -1.47 10.66 -23.17
CA ALA A 128 -1.08 9.96 -24.40
C ALA A 128 0.43 9.64 -24.46
N GLN A 129 0.75 8.41 -24.86
CA GLN A 129 2.12 7.85 -24.94
C GLN A 129 2.87 7.84 -23.59
N ASN A 130 2.12 7.95 -22.49
CA ASN A 130 2.60 8.08 -21.12
C ASN A 130 3.52 9.30 -20.93
N LYS A 131 3.35 10.39 -21.68
CA LYS A 131 4.21 11.58 -21.58
C LYS A 131 4.26 12.15 -20.16
N TRP A 132 3.11 12.15 -19.50
CA TRP A 132 2.90 12.53 -18.11
C TRP A 132 2.15 11.43 -17.37
N ASN A 133 2.51 11.23 -16.10
CA ASN A 133 1.79 10.38 -15.15
C ASN A 133 1.47 11.20 -13.88
N LEU A 134 0.20 11.28 -13.51
CA LEU A 134 -0.29 11.89 -12.27
C LEU A 134 -0.72 10.78 -11.31
N GLN A 135 -0.10 10.72 -10.14
CA GLN A 135 -0.43 9.74 -9.10
C GLN A 135 -0.82 10.44 -7.81
N GLY A 136 -1.98 10.06 -7.28
CA GLY A 136 -2.61 10.77 -6.17
C GLY A 136 -3.33 9.87 -5.20
N THR A 137 -3.29 10.23 -3.92
CA THR A 137 -4.12 9.65 -2.87
C THR A 137 -4.63 10.73 -1.92
N VAL A 138 -5.92 10.69 -1.62
CA VAL A 138 -6.54 11.46 -0.54
C VAL A 138 -7.24 10.49 0.40
N GLN A 139 -7.00 10.61 1.70
CA GLN A 139 -7.65 9.82 2.74
C GLN A 139 -8.10 10.76 3.85
N ILE A 140 -9.37 10.66 4.23
CA ILE A 140 -9.96 11.49 5.28
C ILE A 140 -10.79 10.57 6.15
N GLY A 141 -10.55 10.60 7.46
CA GLY A 141 -11.35 9.76 8.34
C GLY A 141 -10.95 9.82 9.79
N LYS A 142 -11.56 8.92 10.55
CA LYS A 142 -11.22 8.58 11.93
C LYS A 142 -11.04 7.09 12.05
N THR A 143 -10.13 6.65 12.91
CA THR A 143 -9.84 5.22 13.08
C THR A 143 -9.41 4.89 14.50
N VAL A 144 -9.33 3.60 14.78
CA VAL A 144 -8.60 3.01 15.90
C VAL A 144 -7.51 2.09 15.35
N ALA A 145 -6.30 2.23 15.86
CA ALA A 145 -5.20 1.30 15.58
C ALA A 145 -4.73 0.69 16.90
N MET A 146 -4.37 -0.59 16.89
CA MET A 146 -3.71 -1.19 18.06
C MET A 146 -2.21 -0.91 17.96
N ASP A 147 -1.74 -0.07 18.85
CA ASP A 147 -0.35 0.36 18.93
C ASP A 147 0.48 -0.63 19.76
N ASN A 148 1.53 -1.16 19.15
CA ASN A 148 2.40 -2.16 19.75
C ASN A 148 3.81 -1.61 20.07
N GLY A 149 3.99 -0.29 19.95
CA GLY A 149 5.28 0.37 20.14
C GLY A 149 6.20 0.28 18.93
N LEU A 150 7.47 0.62 19.16
CA LEU A 150 8.50 0.74 18.12
C LEU A 150 9.44 -0.47 18.05
N GLY A 151 9.76 -0.86 16.83
CA GLY A 151 10.73 -1.89 16.48
C GLY A 151 10.13 -3.29 16.32
N THR A 152 10.91 -4.17 15.71
CA THR A 152 10.64 -5.61 15.62
C THR A 152 11.43 -6.41 16.65
N GLY A 153 11.00 -7.63 16.98
CA GLY A 153 11.60 -8.47 18.03
C GLY A 153 10.81 -8.45 19.35
N LYS A 154 11.40 -8.97 20.43
CA LYS A 154 10.67 -9.18 21.70
C LYS A 154 10.08 -7.87 22.22
N ARG A 155 8.77 -7.87 22.49
CA ARG A 155 8.03 -6.72 23.06
C ARG A 155 8.67 -6.17 24.35
N SER A 156 9.28 -7.04 25.17
CA SER A 156 9.94 -6.65 26.42
C SER A 156 11.19 -5.79 26.25
N PHE A 157 11.77 -5.69 25.04
CA PHE A 157 12.84 -4.73 24.77
C PHE A 157 12.30 -3.31 24.59
N GLY A 158 11.02 -3.17 24.22
CA GLY A 158 10.21 -1.94 24.06
C GLY A 158 10.96 -0.69 23.62
N GLU A 159 10.50 0.47 24.10
CA GLU A 159 11.13 1.77 23.83
C GLU A 159 12.27 2.09 24.82
N GLY A 160 12.59 1.15 25.72
CA GLY A 160 13.55 1.24 26.81
C GLY A 160 13.20 2.27 27.88
N ASN A 161 14.21 2.76 28.63
CA ASN A 161 13.98 3.65 29.78
C ASN A 161 13.39 4.99 29.32
N PHE A 162 12.28 5.38 29.93
CA PHE A 162 11.63 6.68 29.75
C PHE A 162 11.66 7.44 31.08
N PHE A 163 12.06 8.70 31.04
CA PHE A 163 12.10 9.58 32.21
C PHE A 163 11.31 10.85 31.91
N MET A 164 10.55 11.31 32.89
CA MET A 164 9.80 12.56 32.81
C MET A 164 9.77 13.21 34.18
N ASN A 165 10.23 14.46 34.30
CA ASN A 165 10.37 15.18 35.57
C ASN A 165 11.09 14.35 36.65
N ASN A 166 12.22 13.74 36.30
CA ASN A 166 13.04 12.84 37.13
C ASN A 166 12.35 11.53 37.56
N THR A 167 11.10 11.27 37.16
CA THR A 167 10.41 10.00 37.39
C THR A 167 10.78 9.00 36.30
N HIS A 168 11.25 7.81 36.70
CA HIS A 168 11.47 6.69 35.78
C HIS A 168 10.15 5.96 35.50
N PHE A 169 9.90 5.68 34.23
CA PHE A 169 8.78 4.85 33.80
C PHE A 169 9.32 3.54 33.25
N GLU A 170 8.76 2.44 33.76
CA GLU A 170 9.09 1.11 33.26
C GLU A 170 8.74 0.95 31.79
N ASN A 171 9.48 0.04 31.15
CA ASN A 171 9.21 -0.32 29.78
C ASN A 171 7.79 -0.90 29.66
N ASN A 172 7.08 -0.53 28.61
CA ASN A 172 5.70 -0.92 28.42
C ASN A 172 5.61 -1.94 27.28
N PRO A 173 5.36 -3.23 27.54
CA PRO A 173 5.24 -4.25 26.49
C PRO A 173 3.81 -4.36 25.94
N ASP A 174 2.86 -3.63 26.51
CA ASP A 174 1.44 -3.79 26.22
C ASP A 174 1.05 -3.12 24.91
N ALA A 175 -0.03 -3.63 24.32
CA ALA A 175 -0.65 -3.03 23.15
C ALA A 175 -1.80 -2.10 23.60
N PHE A 176 -1.85 -0.89 23.02
CA PHE A 176 -2.87 0.11 23.37
C PHE A 176 -3.68 0.53 22.15
N PRO A 177 -5.00 0.68 22.27
CA PRO A 177 -5.77 1.31 21.21
C PRO A 177 -5.43 2.81 21.15
N ILE A 178 -4.99 3.28 19.98
CA ILE A 178 -4.86 4.70 19.66
C ILE A 178 -5.99 5.09 18.73
N ARG A 179 -6.80 6.06 19.15
CA ARG A 179 -7.86 6.66 18.32
C ARG A 179 -7.38 8.01 17.81
N TYR A 180 -7.72 8.34 16.57
CA TYR A 180 -7.37 9.62 15.96
C TYR A 180 -8.22 9.90 14.72
N VAL A 181 -8.29 11.18 14.38
CA VAL A 181 -8.78 11.71 13.11
C VAL A 181 -7.58 12.03 12.23
N TYR A 182 -7.68 11.80 10.92
CA TYR A 182 -6.61 12.08 9.97
C TYR A 182 -7.12 12.66 8.66
N ILE A 183 -6.27 13.50 8.06
CA ILE A 183 -6.35 13.93 6.66
C ILE A 183 -4.99 13.67 6.06
N LYS A 184 -4.93 12.89 4.99
CA LYS A 184 -3.71 12.56 4.26
C LYS A 184 -3.94 12.84 2.78
N ALA A 185 -3.12 13.68 2.19
CA ALA A 185 -3.13 13.96 0.76
C ALA A 185 -1.71 13.81 0.23
N ASN A 186 -1.57 13.10 -0.89
CA ASN A 186 -0.30 12.91 -1.57
C ASN A 186 -0.57 13.04 -3.07
N GLU A 187 0.11 13.95 -3.74
CA GLU A 187 -0.01 14.14 -5.18
C GLU A 187 1.37 14.26 -5.80
N ARG A 188 1.59 13.52 -6.89
CA ARG A 188 2.86 13.42 -7.60
C ARG A 188 2.63 13.51 -9.10
N ILE A 189 3.39 14.37 -9.75
CA ILE A 189 3.44 14.45 -11.20
C ILE A 189 4.79 13.94 -11.70
N TYR A 190 4.74 13.09 -12.71
CA TYR A 190 5.89 12.46 -13.33
C TYR A 190 5.94 12.81 -14.81
N ARG A 191 7.12 13.18 -15.30
CA ARG A 191 7.43 13.35 -16.72
C ARG A 191 8.24 12.15 -17.21
N LYS A 192 7.84 11.58 -18.34
CA LYS A 192 8.62 10.54 -19.03
C LYS A 192 9.88 11.16 -19.62
N LEU A 193 11.04 10.64 -19.23
CA LEU A 193 12.35 11.07 -19.74
C LEU A 193 12.85 10.14 -20.86
N ALA A 194 12.61 8.84 -20.68
CA ALA A 194 12.98 7.80 -21.64
C ALA A 194 11.96 6.67 -21.59
N ASN A 195 12.18 5.60 -22.36
CA ASN A 195 11.31 4.43 -22.32
C ASN A 195 11.20 3.88 -20.90
N SER A 196 9.99 3.96 -20.35
CA SER A 196 9.64 3.51 -19.00
C SER A 196 10.35 4.20 -17.83
N ILE A 197 11.14 5.26 -18.06
CA ILE A 197 11.82 6.04 -17.02
C ILE A 197 11.13 7.39 -16.86
N TYR A 198 10.83 7.74 -15.62
CA TYR A 198 10.16 8.98 -15.25
C TYR A 198 10.88 9.68 -14.11
N VAL A 199 10.88 11.01 -14.16
CA VAL A 199 11.23 11.87 -13.03
C VAL A 199 10.01 12.65 -12.62
N GLY A 200 9.85 12.93 -11.32
CA GLY A 200 8.66 13.60 -10.83
C GLY A 200 8.88 14.42 -9.58
N ALA A 201 7.92 15.29 -9.32
CA ALA A 201 7.84 16.08 -8.10
C ALA A 201 6.44 16.00 -7.51
N GLY A 202 6.28 16.37 -6.25
CA GLY A 202 4.97 16.30 -5.61
C GLY A 202 4.92 16.93 -4.22
N LEU A 203 3.74 16.83 -3.62
CA LEU A 203 3.43 17.31 -2.29
C LEU A 203 2.77 16.21 -1.47
N SER A 204 3.05 16.19 -0.18
CA SER A 204 2.38 15.35 0.81
C SER A 204 1.92 16.22 1.97
N PHE A 205 0.64 16.12 2.33
CA PHE A 205 0.05 16.80 3.47
C PHE A 205 -0.61 15.79 4.37
N ASN A 206 -0.08 15.62 5.58
CA ASN A 206 -0.61 14.67 6.54
C ASN A 206 -0.88 15.37 7.86
N TYR A 207 -2.12 15.33 8.31
CA TYR A 207 -2.61 15.92 9.54
C TYR A 207 -3.29 14.86 10.41
N TYR A 208 -3.04 14.93 11.71
CA TYR A 208 -3.61 14.06 12.72
C TYR A 208 -4.14 14.91 13.88
N SER A 209 -5.29 14.53 14.43
CA SER A 209 -5.88 15.18 15.60
C SER A 209 -6.70 14.21 16.44
N HIS A 210 -7.14 14.68 17.61
CA HIS A 210 -7.88 13.87 18.58
C HIS A 210 -7.14 12.58 18.95
N ILE A 211 -5.81 12.69 19.01
CA ILE A 211 -4.94 11.55 19.25
C ILE A 211 -5.05 11.17 20.71
N ASP A 212 -5.42 9.92 20.97
CA ASP A 212 -5.51 9.37 22.33
C ASP A 212 -6.61 10.00 23.23
N ASP A 213 -7.57 10.75 22.67
CA ASP A 213 -8.59 11.48 23.46
C ASP A 213 -9.66 10.58 24.12
N ASP A 214 -9.87 9.35 23.63
CA ASP A 214 -10.90 8.40 24.11
C ASP A 214 -10.26 7.08 24.59
N ARG A 215 -9.27 7.20 25.47
CA ARG A 215 -8.64 6.04 26.12
C ARG A 215 -9.43 5.63 27.34
N LYS A 216 -9.93 4.39 27.34
CA LYS A 216 -10.65 3.74 28.45
C LYS A 216 -9.73 3.54 29.68
N ASP A 217 -9.49 4.60 30.45
CA ASP A 217 -8.75 4.61 31.72
C ASP A 217 -7.25 4.25 31.64
N ILE A 218 -6.66 4.30 30.44
CA ILE A 218 -5.20 4.14 30.27
C ILE A 218 -4.53 5.49 30.53
N PRO A 219 -3.61 5.60 31.51
CA PRO A 219 -2.86 6.83 31.73
C PRO A 219 -2.09 7.22 30.47
N ILE A 220 -2.20 8.49 30.04
CA ILE A 220 -1.53 9.00 28.83
C ILE A 220 -0.03 8.73 28.82
N SER A 221 0.62 8.85 29.97
CA SER A 221 2.06 8.60 30.15
C SER A 221 2.50 7.17 29.85
N LYS A 222 1.55 6.22 29.74
CA LYS A 222 1.82 4.84 29.38
C LYS A 222 1.77 4.60 27.86
N THR A 223 1.09 5.42 27.06
CA THR A 223 1.00 5.16 25.62
C THR A 223 2.35 5.38 24.93
N HIS A 224 2.67 4.53 23.95
CA HIS A 224 3.92 4.64 23.19
C HIS A 224 3.97 5.97 22.43
N ASN A 225 2.84 6.36 21.83
CA ASN A 225 2.67 7.68 21.20
C ASN A 225 3.07 8.83 22.12
N TYR A 226 2.59 8.87 23.36
CA TYR A 226 2.93 9.94 24.29
C TYR A 226 4.42 9.96 24.61
N ARG A 227 4.99 8.81 24.98
CA ARG A 227 6.41 8.69 25.36
C ARG A 227 7.33 9.10 24.22
N TYR A 228 7.03 8.65 23.01
CA TYR A 228 7.74 9.06 21.81
C TYR A 228 7.58 10.56 21.54
N SER A 229 6.35 11.09 21.62
CA SER A 229 6.06 12.49 21.30
C SER A 229 6.75 13.45 22.26
N ILE A 230 6.70 13.19 23.57
CA ILE A 230 7.42 14.00 24.57
C ILE A 230 8.93 13.95 24.32
N ARG A 231 9.50 12.76 24.11
CA ARG A 231 10.94 12.60 23.86
C ARG A 231 11.39 13.36 22.61
N ASN A 232 10.57 13.35 21.56
CA ASN A 232 10.89 13.95 20.27
C ASN A 232 10.24 15.34 20.10
N GLY A 233 9.71 15.95 21.17
CA GLY A 233 9.12 17.28 21.18
C GLY A 233 8.02 17.50 20.14
N PHE A 234 7.07 16.56 20.07
CA PHE A 234 5.82 16.69 19.31
C PHE A 234 4.64 16.97 20.26
N PRO A 235 3.62 17.72 19.81
CA PRO A 235 2.37 17.80 20.55
C PRO A 235 1.70 16.41 20.59
N ILE A 236 0.99 16.15 21.69
CA ILE A 236 0.45 14.81 21.99
C ILE A 236 -0.97 14.58 21.46
N THR A 237 -1.70 15.66 21.15
CA THR A 237 -3.11 15.63 20.72
C THR A 237 -3.30 15.85 19.21
N SER A 238 -2.36 16.53 18.55
CA SER A 238 -2.39 16.79 17.11
C SER A 238 -1.01 17.10 16.54
N TYR A 239 -0.80 16.76 15.27
CA TYR A 239 0.41 17.14 14.54
C TYR A 239 0.25 17.04 13.02
N GLN A 240 1.20 17.65 12.32
CA GLN A 240 1.32 17.71 10.87
C GLN A 240 2.69 17.23 10.40
N ALA A 241 2.70 16.58 9.25
CA ALA A 241 3.90 16.16 8.53
C ALA A 241 3.73 16.45 7.04
N ASN A 242 3.99 17.68 6.65
CA ASN A 242 3.82 18.16 5.28
C ASN A 242 5.17 18.25 4.57
N GLY A 243 5.27 17.82 3.33
CA GLY A 243 6.56 17.77 2.65
C GLY A 243 6.53 17.79 1.15
N LEU A 244 7.68 18.21 0.60
CA LEU A 244 8.00 18.16 -0.82
C LEU A 244 8.47 16.75 -1.18
N LEU A 245 8.15 16.30 -2.39
CA LEU A 245 8.52 15.00 -2.92
C LEU A 245 9.35 15.17 -4.19
N PHE A 246 10.47 14.46 -4.27
CA PHE A 246 11.22 14.27 -5.52
C PHE A 246 11.27 12.78 -5.83
N ASN A 247 11.00 12.41 -7.07
CA ASN A 247 10.63 11.05 -7.43
C ASN A 247 11.39 10.58 -8.68
N PHE A 248 11.84 9.34 -8.65
CA PHE A 248 12.35 8.63 -9.82
C PHE A 248 11.60 7.31 -9.95
N GLN A 249 11.05 7.04 -11.13
CA GLN A 249 10.24 5.86 -11.38
C GLN A 249 10.67 5.12 -12.63
N PHE A 250 10.72 3.80 -12.52
CA PHE A 250 10.77 2.89 -13.65
C PHE A 250 9.50 2.04 -13.68
N ASN A 251 8.73 2.11 -14.76
CA ASN A 251 7.46 1.39 -14.85
C ASN A 251 7.27 0.74 -16.23
N THR A 252 7.28 -0.58 -16.21
CA THR A 252 7.01 -1.48 -17.36
C THR A 252 5.86 -2.43 -17.05
N ARG A 253 5.04 -2.17 -16.01
CA ARG A 253 3.88 -3.03 -15.74
C ARG A 253 2.91 -2.98 -16.92
N ASP A 254 2.38 -4.14 -17.27
CA ASP A 254 1.35 -4.24 -18.31
C ASP A 254 0.02 -3.63 -17.84
N GLN A 255 -0.27 -3.67 -16.54
CA GLN A 255 -1.52 -3.12 -16.00
C GLN A 255 -1.35 -2.58 -14.55
N PRO A 256 -1.92 -1.40 -14.20
CA PRO A 256 -1.72 -0.78 -12.88
C PRO A 256 -2.35 -1.47 -11.65
N ASN A 257 -3.55 -2.06 -11.79
CA ASN A 257 -4.33 -2.71 -10.74
C ASN A 257 -3.99 -4.21 -10.55
N ARG A 258 -3.62 -4.91 -11.63
CA ARG A 258 -3.28 -6.34 -11.65
C ARG A 258 -2.31 -6.63 -12.79
N ALA A 259 -1.03 -6.41 -12.52
CA ALA A 259 0.02 -6.75 -13.46
C ALA A 259 0.23 -8.27 -13.55
N PHE A 260 0.47 -8.75 -14.76
CA PHE A 260 0.93 -10.12 -15.00
C PHE A 260 2.42 -10.18 -15.27
N ARG A 261 3.00 -9.08 -15.74
CA ARG A 261 4.42 -8.97 -16.09
C ARG A 261 4.93 -7.56 -15.90
N GLY A 262 6.25 -7.42 -15.90
CA GLY A 262 6.92 -6.12 -15.88
C GLY A 262 7.52 -5.77 -14.51
N ILE A 263 8.02 -4.55 -14.40
CA ILE A 263 8.68 -4.00 -13.22
C ILE A 263 8.03 -2.68 -12.85
N TYR A 264 7.88 -2.43 -11.56
CA TYR A 264 7.64 -1.11 -11.00
C TYR A 264 8.72 -0.82 -9.96
N ALA A 265 9.51 0.22 -10.17
CA ALA A 265 10.46 0.73 -9.19
C ALA A 265 10.19 2.22 -8.97
N ASP A 266 10.14 2.67 -7.72
CA ASP A 266 9.88 4.06 -7.37
C ASP A 266 10.78 4.45 -6.18
N ILE A 267 11.55 5.52 -6.35
CA ILE A 267 12.40 6.12 -5.32
C ILE A 267 11.80 7.48 -5.04
N VAL A 268 11.43 7.73 -3.78
CA VAL A 268 10.83 8.99 -3.34
C VAL A 268 11.67 9.59 -2.22
N PHE A 269 12.23 10.76 -2.48
CA PHE A 269 12.83 11.62 -1.48
C PHE A 269 11.73 12.53 -0.95
N ARG A 270 11.40 12.42 0.34
CA ARG A 270 10.43 13.30 1.00
C ARG A 270 11.15 14.20 1.98
N SER A 271 10.92 15.50 1.81
CA SER A 271 11.42 16.56 2.67
C SER A 271 10.26 17.18 3.43
N ASN A 272 10.07 16.79 4.68
CA ASN A 272 9.13 17.44 5.59
C ASN A 272 9.69 18.79 6.05
N GLN A 273 8.86 19.83 5.98
CA GLN A 273 9.28 21.21 6.20
C GLN A 273 8.33 21.96 7.14
N THR A 274 8.88 22.66 8.12
CA THR A 274 8.15 23.51 9.07
C THR A 274 7.44 24.68 8.41
N TRP A 275 8.03 25.29 7.39
CA TRP A 275 7.37 26.36 6.60
C TRP A 275 6.17 25.85 5.77
N LEU A 276 6.06 24.55 5.53
CA LEU A 276 4.86 23.89 4.98
C LEU A 276 3.87 23.44 6.07
N GLY A 277 4.08 23.82 7.33
CA GLY A 277 3.22 23.48 8.47
C GLY A 277 3.58 22.19 9.20
N SER A 278 4.69 21.51 8.87
CA SER A 278 5.13 20.37 9.69
C SER A 278 5.54 20.81 11.09
N ASN A 279 5.32 19.96 12.09
CA ASN A 279 5.82 20.26 13.44
C ASN A 279 7.35 20.20 13.55
N ARG A 280 8.00 19.39 12.71
CA ARG A 280 9.46 19.28 12.61
C ARG A 280 9.90 19.02 11.17
N ASP A 281 11.13 19.43 10.88
CA ASP A 281 11.79 19.07 9.63
C ASP A 281 12.24 17.60 9.68
N ALA A 282 12.14 16.91 8.55
CA ALA A 282 12.62 15.53 8.41
C ALA A 282 12.93 15.19 6.95
N MET A 283 13.94 14.35 6.76
CA MET A 283 14.28 13.78 5.45
C MET A 283 14.00 12.28 5.45
N GLN A 284 13.23 11.83 4.47
CA GLN A 284 12.90 10.43 4.28
C GLN A 284 13.28 9.96 2.88
N VAL A 285 13.69 8.70 2.78
CA VAL A 285 13.83 7.99 1.50
C VAL A 285 12.91 6.79 1.52
N LYS A 286 11.95 6.77 0.60
CA LYS A 286 11.06 5.64 0.37
C LYS A 286 11.49 4.93 -0.91
N LEU A 287 11.61 3.60 -0.83
CA LEU A 287 11.92 2.74 -1.96
C LEU A 287 10.79 1.73 -2.14
N GLU A 288 10.40 1.53 -3.39
CA GLU A 288 9.43 0.52 -3.76
C GLU A 288 9.91 -0.20 -5.01
N PHE A 289 9.90 -1.53 -4.98
CA PHE A 289 10.26 -2.36 -6.12
C PHE A 289 9.30 -3.54 -6.20
N ARG A 290 8.68 -3.73 -7.36
CA ARG A 290 7.78 -4.84 -7.67
C ARG A 290 8.20 -5.46 -9.00
N LYS A 291 8.25 -6.78 -9.07
CA LYS A 291 8.54 -7.52 -10.29
C LYS A 291 7.53 -8.65 -10.44
N TYR A 292 7.02 -8.81 -11.67
CA TYR A 292 6.01 -9.80 -12.01
C TYR A 292 6.52 -10.67 -13.16
N TRP A 293 6.34 -11.97 -13.02
CA TRP A 293 6.61 -12.97 -14.04
C TRP A 293 5.35 -13.77 -14.30
N SER A 294 4.87 -13.69 -15.54
CA SER A 294 3.87 -14.60 -16.03
C SER A 294 4.53 -15.96 -16.33
N LEU A 295 4.10 -17.00 -15.63
CA LEU A 295 4.68 -18.34 -15.68
C LEU A 295 4.09 -19.20 -16.80
N SER A 296 3.05 -18.72 -17.50
CA SER A 296 2.43 -19.44 -18.60
C SER A 296 2.11 -18.49 -19.75
N LYS A 297 2.48 -18.90 -20.96
CA LYS A 297 2.14 -18.16 -22.19
C LYS A 297 0.65 -18.25 -22.52
N THR A 298 -0.02 -19.35 -22.16
CA THR A 298 -1.43 -19.61 -22.46
C THR A 298 -2.36 -19.11 -21.36
N ASN A 299 -1.89 -19.10 -20.11
CA ASN A 299 -2.64 -18.62 -18.94
C ASN A 299 -1.80 -17.57 -18.20
N PRO A 300 -1.72 -16.34 -18.72
CA PRO A 300 -0.81 -15.34 -18.19
C PRO A 300 -1.07 -14.93 -16.74
N GLU A 301 -2.24 -15.28 -16.20
CA GLU A 301 -2.66 -15.06 -14.81
C GLU A 301 -1.93 -15.95 -13.79
N HIS A 302 -1.19 -16.98 -14.25
CA HIS A 302 -0.18 -17.63 -13.40
C HIS A 302 0.99 -16.67 -13.21
N VAL A 303 1.04 -16.00 -12.06
CA VAL A 303 2.01 -14.93 -11.82
C VAL A 303 2.80 -15.22 -10.57
N PHE A 304 4.12 -15.29 -10.69
CA PHE A 304 5.00 -15.11 -9.55
C PHE A 304 5.36 -13.63 -9.44
N ALA A 305 5.31 -13.07 -8.24
CA ALA A 305 5.68 -11.69 -8.01
C ALA A 305 6.49 -11.52 -6.73
N ILE A 306 7.37 -10.51 -6.74
CA ILE A 306 8.09 -10.04 -5.54
C ILE A 306 7.82 -8.55 -5.33
N TRP A 307 7.74 -8.14 -4.07
CA TRP A 307 7.55 -6.76 -3.64
C TRP A 307 8.52 -6.45 -2.51
N HIS A 308 9.34 -5.43 -2.72
CA HIS A 308 10.12 -4.77 -1.69
C HIS A 308 9.54 -3.38 -1.45
N TRP A 309 9.35 -3.04 -0.18
CA TRP A 309 8.96 -1.71 0.25
C TRP A 309 9.82 -1.30 1.44
N SER A 310 10.35 -0.10 1.42
CA SER A 310 11.07 0.44 2.56
C SER A 310 10.91 1.95 2.68
N ASN A 311 11.03 2.43 3.91
CA ASN A 311 11.10 3.85 4.21
C ASN A 311 12.13 4.07 5.32
N TYR A 312 13.04 5.02 5.10
CA TYR A 312 14.14 5.35 5.99
C TYR A 312 14.07 6.83 6.37
N LEU A 313 13.95 7.12 7.67
CA LEU A 313 14.27 8.43 8.22
C LEU A 313 15.78 8.65 8.18
N ILE A 314 16.23 9.59 7.35
CA ILE A 314 17.64 9.94 7.17
C ILE A 314 18.09 10.98 8.18
N SER A 315 17.25 11.98 8.43
CA SER A 315 17.51 13.05 9.41
C SER A 315 16.21 13.66 9.92
N GLY A 316 16.30 14.40 11.04
CA GLY A 316 15.16 15.03 11.69
C GLY A 316 14.29 14.03 12.47
N ALA A 317 13.00 14.33 12.61
CA ALA A 317 12.05 13.49 13.33
C ALA A 317 10.66 13.54 12.70
N LEU A 318 9.95 12.42 12.72
CA LEU A 318 8.55 12.33 12.30
C LEU A 318 7.65 12.16 13.52
N PRO A 319 6.41 12.68 13.50
CA PRO A 319 5.47 12.40 14.56
C PRO A 319 5.05 10.92 14.54
N TYR A 320 4.56 10.42 15.68
CA TYR A 320 4.45 8.98 15.93
C TYR A 320 3.57 8.19 14.94
N LEU A 321 2.43 8.76 14.51
CA LEU A 321 1.53 8.12 13.54
C LEU A 321 2.00 8.26 12.08
N GLU A 322 3.07 9.02 11.82
CA GLU A 322 3.72 9.15 10.51
C GLU A 322 4.91 8.23 10.33
N LEU A 323 5.39 7.62 11.41
CA LEU A 323 6.47 6.65 11.34
C LEU A 323 6.07 5.48 10.43
N PRO A 324 6.95 5.02 9.53
CA PRO A 324 6.65 3.91 8.66
C PRO A 324 6.48 2.61 9.44
N GLY A 325 5.57 1.77 8.96
CA GLY A 325 5.24 0.49 9.55
C GLY A 325 4.32 -0.36 8.69
N THR A 326 3.84 -1.46 9.28
CA THR A 326 2.81 -2.34 8.69
C THR A 326 1.62 -1.51 8.19
N GLY A 327 1.24 -1.65 6.92
CA GLY A 327 0.16 -0.89 6.28
C GLY A 327 0.45 0.59 5.99
N SER A 328 1.70 1.06 6.02
CA SER A 328 2.04 2.47 5.72
C SER A 328 2.27 2.79 4.23
N ASP A 329 2.15 1.81 3.33
CA ASP A 329 2.19 2.07 1.90
C ASP A 329 0.95 2.85 1.42
N ALA A 330 0.97 3.32 0.17
CA ALA A 330 -0.10 4.16 -0.38
C ALA A 330 -1.48 3.48 -0.39
N TYR A 331 -1.51 2.14 -0.40
CA TYR A 331 -2.74 1.34 -0.46
C TYR A 331 -3.08 0.64 0.86
N GLY A 332 -2.23 0.74 1.88
CA GLY A 332 -2.43 0.08 3.17
C GLY A 332 -2.42 -1.46 3.07
N ARG A 333 -1.52 -2.00 2.24
CA ARG A 333 -1.46 -3.41 1.84
C ARG A 333 -0.24 -4.17 2.31
N ILE A 334 0.86 -3.50 2.66
CA ILE A 334 2.05 -4.19 3.18
C ILE A 334 1.74 -4.82 4.53
N GLY A 335 2.24 -6.04 4.72
CA GLY A 335 2.21 -6.72 6.01
C GLY A 335 0.97 -7.57 6.26
N ARG A 336 0.48 -8.25 5.22
CA ARG A 336 -0.56 -9.28 5.37
C ARG A 336 -0.16 -10.28 6.46
N ALA A 337 -1.15 -10.78 7.20
CA ALA A 337 -1.03 -11.50 8.46
C ALA A 337 -0.83 -10.65 9.71
N PHE A 338 -0.58 -9.34 9.57
CA PHE A 338 -0.43 -8.41 10.68
C PHE A 338 -1.43 -7.25 10.57
N ILE A 339 -1.85 -6.72 11.72
CA ILE A 339 -2.70 -5.54 11.77
C ILE A 339 -1.92 -4.27 11.39
N ILE A 340 -2.60 -3.24 10.91
CA ILE A 340 -1.97 -1.95 10.59
C ILE A 340 -1.25 -1.40 11.83
N GLY A 341 -0.01 -0.95 11.64
CA GLY A 341 0.84 -0.44 12.71
C GLY A 341 1.39 -1.49 13.66
N ARG A 342 1.24 -2.80 13.35
CA ARG A 342 1.75 -3.89 14.20
C ARG A 342 3.26 -3.74 14.48
N PHE A 343 4.02 -3.46 13.44
CA PHE A 343 5.43 -3.12 13.52
C PHE A 343 5.62 -1.72 12.93
N LYS A 344 6.44 -0.91 13.58
CA LYS A 344 6.67 0.50 13.23
C LYS A 344 8.05 0.90 13.68
N GLY A 345 8.70 1.82 12.98
CA GLY A 345 9.98 2.37 13.39
C GLY A 345 10.31 3.65 12.64
N MET A 346 11.44 4.28 12.96
CA MET A 346 11.95 5.39 12.14
C MET A 346 12.43 4.91 10.77
N SER A 347 12.80 3.64 10.67
CA SER A 347 13.08 2.95 9.42
C SER A 347 12.40 1.60 9.44
N PHE A 348 11.85 1.22 8.30
CA PHE A 348 11.04 0.02 8.15
C PHE A 348 11.29 -0.59 6.77
N VAL A 349 11.35 -1.92 6.73
CA VAL A 349 11.50 -2.69 5.50
C VAL A 349 10.51 -3.84 5.49
N TYR A 350 9.90 -4.05 4.34
CA TYR A 350 8.98 -5.11 4.02
C TYR A 350 9.41 -5.81 2.73
N ASN A 351 9.32 -7.13 2.73
CA ASN A 351 9.48 -7.94 1.54
C ASN A 351 8.33 -8.94 1.48
N GLU A 352 7.79 -9.18 0.29
CA GLU A 352 6.79 -10.21 0.05
C GLU A 352 7.02 -10.90 -1.29
N ALA A 353 6.77 -12.20 -1.32
CA ALA A 353 6.67 -12.98 -2.54
C ALA A 353 5.27 -13.60 -2.60
N GLU A 354 4.67 -13.60 -3.79
CA GLU A 354 3.37 -14.24 -3.98
C GLU A 354 3.27 -14.99 -5.30
N TYR A 355 2.42 -16.01 -5.30
CA TYR A 355 2.03 -16.77 -6.47
C TYR A 355 0.52 -16.68 -6.65
N ARG A 356 0.09 -16.14 -7.80
CA ARG A 356 -1.31 -16.02 -8.22
C ARG A 356 -1.63 -17.08 -9.28
N PHE A 357 -2.82 -17.64 -9.24
CA PHE A 357 -3.25 -18.66 -10.20
C PHE A 357 -4.78 -18.65 -10.42
N PRO A 358 -5.28 -18.85 -11.64
CA PRO A 358 -6.72 -18.99 -11.89
C PRO A 358 -7.26 -20.29 -11.27
N LEU A 359 -8.45 -20.23 -10.68
CA LEU A 359 -9.16 -21.41 -10.15
C LEU A 359 -10.28 -21.86 -11.10
N THR A 360 -10.95 -20.93 -11.78
CA THR A 360 -12.02 -21.22 -12.74
C THR A 360 -11.55 -20.98 -14.18
N ALA A 361 -12.10 -21.75 -15.14
CA ALA A 361 -11.79 -21.61 -16.55
C ALA A 361 -12.14 -20.21 -17.10
N ASN A 362 -13.24 -19.63 -16.63
CA ASN A 362 -13.71 -18.28 -16.97
C ASN A 362 -13.00 -17.16 -16.20
N LYS A 363 -11.97 -17.49 -15.39
CA LYS A 363 -11.13 -16.57 -14.61
C LYS A 363 -11.87 -15.72 -13.57
N LEU A 364 -13.15 -15.97 -13.33
CA LEU A 364 -13.96 -15.28 -12.32
C LEU A 364 -13.34 -15.44 -10.92
N LEU A 365 -12.86 -16.64 -10.59
CA LEU A 365 -12.20 -16.92 -9.32
C LEU A 365 -10.74 -17.28 -9.56
N SER A 366 -9.85 -16.66 -8.81
CA SER A 366 -8.41 -16.97 -8.76
C SER A 366 -7.96 -17.15 -7.30
N GLY A 367 -6.85 -17.85 -7.10
CA GLY A 367 -6.19 -18.03 -5.81
C GLY A 367 -4.86 -17.28 -5.74
N VAL A 368 -4.41 -17.03 -4.52
CA VAL A 368 -3.07 -16.52 -4.21
C VAL A 368 -2.48 -17.27 -3.01
N ALA A 369 -1.17 -17.48 -3.02
CA ALA A 369 -0.39 -17.86 -1.85
C ALA A 369 0.79 -16.89 -1.68
N PHE A 370 1.11 -16.50 -0.46
CA PHE A 370 2.13 -15.47 -0.20
C PHE A 370 2.92 -15.73 1.08
N ILE A 371 4.14 -15.19 1.12
CA ILE A 371 4.99 -15.09 2.30
C ILE A 371 5.63 -13.70 2.35
N ASN A 372 5.71 -13.11 3.53
CA ASN A 372 6.34 -11.82 3.76
C ASN A 372 7.23 -11.81 5.00
N ALA A 373 8.05 -10.77 5.10
CA ALA A 373 8.85 -10.49 6.28
C ALA A 373 9.01 -8.97 6.49
N GLU A 374 8.86 -8.55 7.73
CA GLU A 374 8.97 -7.15 8.16
C GLU A 374 10.15 -6.95 9.12
N THR A 375 10.80 -5.80 9.06
CA THR A 375 11.79 -5.37 10.06
C THR A 375 11.70 -3.88 10.31
N ALA A 376 11.81 -3.48 11.57
CA ALA A 376 11.73 -2.10 12.00
C ALA A 376 12.77 -1.81 13.08
N ASN A 377 13.34 -0.60 13.05
CA ASN A 377 14.20 -0.12 14.13
C ASN A 377 13.40 0.59 15.23
N ASN A 378 14.06 0.93 16.33
CA ASN A 378 13.55 1.88 17.32
C ASN A 378 14.62 2.92 17.68
N GLN A 379 14.22 3.93 18.46
CA GLN A 379 15.08 5.04 18.87
C GLN A 379 16.19 4.66 19.87
N GLN A 380 16.39 3.37 20.15
CA GLN A 380 17.36 2.89 21.13
C GLN A 380 18.10 1.64 20.66
N ARG A 381 17.62 0.44 21.01
CA ARG A 381 18.39 -0.81 21.00
C ARG A 381 18.16 -1.68 19.77
N ILE A 382 17.04 -1.49 19.08
CA ILE A 382 16.63 -2.31 17.94
C ILE A 382 17.16 -1.63 16.68
N LYS A 383 18.21 -2.21 16.11
CA LYS A 383 18.74 -1.81 14.80
C LYS A 383 17.89 -2.46 13.70
N LEU A 384 17.75 -1.77 12.57
CA LEU A 384 17.10 -2.32 11.38
C LEU A 384 17.80 -3.62 10.94
N PHE A 385 17.05 -4.59 10.43
CA PHE A 385 17.52 -5.92 10.03
C PHE A 385 17.98 -6.85 11.16
N ARG A 386 17.91 -6.42 12.42
CA ARG A 386 18.27 -7.27 13.57
C ARG A 386 17.25 -8.37 13.84
N HIS A 387 15.97 -8.04 13.66
CA HIS A 387 14.85 -8.95 13.87
C HIS A 387 13.93 -8.87 12.66
N TRP A 388 13.54 -10.04 12.16
CA TRP A 388 12.61 -10.19 11.04
C TRP A 388 11.36 -10.89 11.53
N GLU A 389 10.21 -10.37 11.13
CA GLU A 389 8.90 -10.84 11.53
C GLU A 389 8.20 -11.44 10.32
N PRO A 390 8.26 -12.78 10.14
CA PRO A 390 7.65 -13.44 9.01
C PRO A 390 6.13 -13.58 9.15
N GLY A 391 5.45 -13.41 8.03
CA GLY A 391 4.04 -13.72 7.82
C GLY A 391 3.83 -14.53 6.55
N GLY A 392 2.68 -15.18 6.42
CA GLY A 392 2.31 -15.89 5.22
C GLY A 392 0.85 -16.30 5.20
N GLY A 393 0.36 -16.68 4.05
CA GLY A 393 -1.05 -16.99 3.89
C GLY A 393 -1.47 -17.37 2.49
N ALA A 394 -2.78 -17.48 2.32
CA ALA A 394 -3.42 -17.76 1.05
C ALA A 394 -4.73 -16.99 0.97
N GLY A 395 -5.25 -16.82 -0.24
CA GLY A 395 -6.46 -16.06 -0.45
C GLY A 395 -7.14 -16.32 -1.78
N LEU A 396 -8.32 -15.72 -1.91
CA LEU A 396 -9.16 -15.76 -3.10
C LEU A 396 -9.26 -14.38 -3.73
N ARG A 397 -9.43 -14.38 -5.05
CA ARG A 397 -9.63 -13.20 -5.88
C ARG A 397 -10.86 -13.40 -6.73
N LEU A 398 -11.87 -12.57 -6.51
CA LEU A 398 -13.05 -12.49 -7.36
C LEU A 398 -12.82 -11.39 -8.41
N LEU A 399 -12.78 -11.76 -9.69
CA LEU A 399 -12.65 -10.81 -10.80
C LEU A 399 -13.88 -9.92 -10.86
N PHE A 400 -13.69 -8.65 -10.54
CA PHE A 400 -14.76 -7.70 -10.40
C PHE A 400 -15.03 -6.95 -11.70
N ASN A 401 -14.00 -6.40 -12.32
CA ASN A 401 -14.09 -5.72 -13.60
C ASN A 401 -12.94 -6.19 -14.48
N LYS A 402 -13.25 -6.91 -15.56
CA LYS A 402 -12.23 -7.46 -16.44
C LYS A 402 -11.44 -6.41 -17.22
N TYR A 403 -12.04 -5.25 -17.51
CA TYR A 403 -11.39 -4.18 -18.28
C TYR A 403 -10.34 -3.42 -17.46
N THR A 404 -10.62 -3.20 -16.18
CA THR A 404 -9.66 -2.57 -15.25
C THR A 404 -8.83 -3.60 -14.49
N ARG A 405 -9.04 -4.90 -14.77
CA ARG A 405 -8.52 -6.06 -14.02
C ARG A 405 -8.67 -5.92 -12.50
N SER A 406 -9.76 -5.30 -12.07
CA SER A 406 -10.02 -5.06 -10.65
C SER A 406 -10.51 -6.35 -10.00
N ASN A 407 -9.97 -6.68 -8.83
CA ASN A 407 -10.33 -7.88 -8.05
C ASN A 407 -10.87 -7.50 -6.67
N LEU A 408 -11.81 -8.27 -6.15
CA LEU A 408 -12.08 -8.30 -4.71
C LEU A 408 -11.20 -9.39 -4.08
N CYS A 409 -10.41 -9.00 -3.07
CA CYS A 409 -9.38 -9.82 -2.44
C CYS A 409 -9.83 -10.27 -1.06
N ILE A 410 -9.72 -11.56 -0.77
CA ILE A 410 -9.97 -12.17 0.54
C ILE A 410 -8.74 -12.99 0.91
N ASP A 411 -7.90 -12.51 1.81
CA ASP A 411 -6.67 -13.17 2.25
C ASP A 411 -6.80 -13.65 3.69
N TYR A 412 -6.44 -14.90 3.97
CA TYR A 412 -6.18 -15.37 5.32
C TYR A 412 -4.67 -15.45 5.54
N GLY A 413 -4.18 -14.74 6.55
CA GLY A 413 -2.76 -14.69 6.89
C GLY A 413 -2.50 -15.14 8.33
N ARG A 414 -1.31 -15.72 8.56
CA ARG A 414 -0.76 -16.03 9.88
C ARG A 414 0.70 -15.57 9.96
N GLY A 415 1.08 -14.98 11.08
CA GLY A 415 2.42 -14.46 11.31
C GLY A 415 2.91 -14.72 12.74
N THR A 416 4.06 -14.13 13.08
CA THR A 416 4.63 -14.20 14.43
C THR A 416 3.69 -13.63 15.50
N TYR A 417 3.98 -13.97 16.76
CA TYR A 417 3.19 -13.57 17.94
C TYR A 417 1.72 -13.99 17.91
N GLY A 418 1.42 -15.13 17.25
CA GLY A 418 0.06 -15.63 17.13
C GLY A 418 -0.86 -14.78 16.25
N SER A 419 -0.31 -13.82 15.50
CA SER A 419 -1.09 -12.96 14.61
C SER A 419 -1.77 -13.80 13.53
N SER A 420 -3.07 -13.64 13.36
CA SER A 420 -3.81 -14.24 12.26
C SER A 420 -5.11 -13.47 11.98
N GLY A 421 -5.63 -13.57 10.77
CA GLY A 421 -6.89 -12.92 10.42
C GLY A 421 -7.20 -12.95 8.93
N PHE A 422 -8.44 -12.55 8.63
CA PHE A 422 -8.88 -12.25 7.27
C PHE A 422 -8.60 -10.78 6.93
N PHE A 423 -8.18 -10.55 5.69
CA PHE A 423 -7.88 -9.25 5.12
C PHE A 423 -8.65 -9.11 3.82
N LEU A 424 -9.43 -8.04 3.73
CA LEU A 424 -10.31 -7.76 2.59
C LEU A 424 -9.83 -6.49 1.89
N GLY A 425 -9.86 -6.48 0.56
CA GLY A 425 -9.37 -5.34 -0.21
C GLY A 425 -9.79 -5.31 -1.68
N LEU A 426 -9.81 -4.13 -2.27
CA LEU A 426 -10.01 -3.91 -3.71
C LEU A 426 -8.69 -3.85 -4.48
N ASN A 427 -8.63 -4.52 -5.61
CA ASN A 427 -7.44 -4.74 -6.42
C ASN A 427 -6.39 -5.55 -5.67
N GLU A 428 -5.42 -6.04 -6.43
CA GLU A 428 -4.34 -6.86 -5.89
C GLU A 428 -3.52 -6.12 -4.83
N VAL A 429 -2.84 -6.91 -4.01
CA VAL A 429 -1.94 -6.41 -2.97
C VAL A 429 -0.70 -5.76 -3.59
N PHE A 430 -0.16 -6.39 -4.65
CA PHE A 430 0.94 -5.86 -5.46
C PHE A 430 0.42 -5.20 -6.74
#